data_AF-A0A6A7BD10-F1
#
_entry.id   AF-A0A6A7BD10-F1
#
_cell.length_a   1.000
_cell.length_b   1.000
_cell.length_c   1.000
_cell.angle_alpha   90.00
_cell.angle_beta   90.00
_cell.angle_gamma   90.00
#
_symmetry.space_group_name_H-M   'P 1'
#
loop_
_entity.id
_entity.type
_entity.pdbx_description
1 polymer ?
#
loop_
_entity_poly.entity_id
_entity_poly.type
_entity_poly.pdbx_seq_one_letter_code
_entity_poly.pdbx_strand_id
1 'polypeptide(L)'
;MNLTASVHGTANFMHWHRYYIWAYETALRTECDYTGYQPYWNWAKYADIINSPIFNGDEWSMSGNGDPVGAHAGTSLGPGQQLPAGPGGGCVTKGPFANLTVHLGPIMGTMDPKLGIKANPRSDGFGDNPRCLRRDVSNFFTKDYLRPQDVLAHITAASTIGKFQDSLQAQPNALTALHVGGHYSIWGDPGGDVYVSPAEPVFWLHHGQIDRHWWMWANYLEAQVKTRTSMYEGGTNWMNPNSAKGKPTDAQWLDVVAPAGKNGLASNQFFSTTAGPFCYVYA
;
A
#
# COMPACT_ATOMS: atom_id res chain seq x y z
N MET A 1 -10.72 -1.69 5.23
CA MET A 1 -12.11 -1.18 5.10
C MET A 1 -12.48 -0.25 6.26
N ASN A 2 -12.73 -0.75 7.48
CA ASN A 2 -13.27 0.06 8.59
C ASN A 2 -12.41 1.32 8.92
N LEU A 3 -11.10 1.13 9.02
CA LEU A 3 -10.17 2.18 9.44
C LEU A 3 -9.62 3.03 8.30
N THR A 4 -10.02 2.78 7.05
CA THR A 4 -9.41 3.43 5.86
C THR A 4 -9.35 4.95 6.00
N ALA A 5 -10.44 5.57 6.50
CA ALA A 5 -10.50 7.01 6.64
C ALA A 5 -9.64 7.62 7.76
N SER A 6 -9.27 6.82 8.76
CA SER A 6 -8.47 7.24 9.91
C SER A 6 -7.00 6.81 9.82
N VAL A 7 -6.58 6.21 8.70
CA VAL A 7 -5.21 5.70 8.52
C VAL A 7 -4.57 6.12 7.20
N HIS A 8 -5.30 6.78 6.31
CA HIS A 8 -4.77 7.45 5.10
C HIS A 8 -4.94 8.96 5.27
N GLY A 9 -4.08 9.78 4.65
CA GLY A 9 -4.14 11.25 4.72
C GLY A 9 -4.12 11.80 6.15
N THR A 10 -3.51 11.07 7.09
CA THR A 10 -3.63 11.27 8.54
C THR A 10 -2.28 11.14 9.21
N ALA A 11 -2.17 11.65 10.44
CA ALA A 11 -0.91 11.71 11.18
C ALA A 11 -0.29 10.34 11.49
N ASN A 12 -1.12 9.32 11.60
CA ASN A 12 -0.70 7.95 11.85
C ASN A 12 -0.41 7.16 10.58
N PHE A 13 -0.58 7.68 9.35
CA PHE A 13 -0.46 6.87 8.12
C PHE A 13 0.80 5.99 8.11
N MET A 14 1.98 6.60 8.30
CA MET A 14 3.25 5.88 8.30
C MET A 14 3.34 4.87 9.45
N HIS A 15 2.91 5.28 10.65
CA HIS A 15 3.00 4.52 11.89
C HIS A 15 2.06 3.30 11.89
N TRP A 16 0.82 3.51 11.46
CA TRP A 16 -0.22 2.51 11.40
C TRP A 16 0.11 1.46 10.33
N HIS A 17 0.56 1.87 9.13
CA HIS A 17 0.92 0.90 8.10
C HIS A 17 2.18 0.10 8.44
N ARG A 18 3.17 0.71 9.11
CA ARG A 18 4.30 -0.05 9.71
C ARG A 18 3.78 -1.11 10.68
N TYR A 19 2.87 -0.71 11.57
CA TYR A 19 2.31 -1.64 12.54
C TYR A 19 1.47 -2.75 11.88
N TYR A 20 0.74 -2.42 10.82
CA TYR A 20 -0.08 -3.37 10.08
C TYR A 20 0.75 -4.43 9.35
N ILE A 21 1.83 -4.05 8.66
CA ILE A 21 2.72 -5.03 8.02
C ILE A 21 3.48 -5.89 9.05
N TRP A 22 3.82 -5.33 10.21
CA TRP A 22 4.43 -6.10 11.30
C TRP A 22 3.45 -7.14 11.89
N ALA A 23 2.18 -6.77 12.05
CA ALA A 23 1.15 -7.70 12.49
C ALA A 23 0.94 -8.83 11.48
N TYR A 24 0.96 -8.53 10.18
CA TYR A 24 0.93 -9.52 9.12
C TYR A 24 2.13 -10.48 9.17
N GLU A 25 3.35 -9.96 9.28
CA GLU A 25 4.55 -10.79 9.45
C GLU A 25 4.46 -11.64 10.71
N THR A 26 3.96 -11.08 11.82
CA THR A 26 3.76 -11.81 13.07
C THR A 26 2.82 -12.99 12.86
N ALA A 27 1.67 -12.79 12.22
CA ALA A 27 0.72 -13.87 11.91
C ALA A 27 1.37 -14.96 11.04
N LEU A 28 2.10 -14.58 9.98
CA LEU A 28 2.83 -15.55 9.16
C LEU A 28 3.79 -16.41 9.99
N ARG A 29 4.51 -15.79 10.93
CA ARG A 29 5.49 -16.48 11.78
C ARG A 29 4.84 -17.37 12.85
N THR A 30 3.77 -16.90 13.48
CA THR A 30 3.16 -17.57 14.64
C THR A 30 2.05 -18.53 14.28
N GLU A 31 1.45 -18.39 13.09
CA GLU A 31 0.28 -19.18 12.66
C GLU A 31 0.56 -19.99 11.38
N CYS A 32 1.61 -19.67 10.62
CA CYS A 32 1.94 -20.33 9.36
C CYS A 32 3.39 -20.84 9.27
N ASP A 33 4.09 -20.95 10.39
CA ASP A 33 5.48 -21.45 10.49
C ASP A 33 6.49 -20.71 9.59
N TYR A 34 6.20 -19.46 9.20
CA TYR A 34 7.11 -18.67 8.37
C TYR A 34 8.36 -18.28 9.16
N THR A 35 9.54 -18.66 8.68
CA THR A 35 10.83 -18.32 9.33
C THR A 35 11.57 -17.18 8.65
N GLY A 36 11.18 -16.82 7.42
CA GLY A 36 11.75 -15.71 6.65
C GLY A 36 11.33 -14.34 7.17
N TYR A 37 11.60 -13.26 6.43
CA TYR A 37 11.31 -11.88 6.84
C TYR A 37 10.38 -11.19 5.84
N GLN A 38 9.67 -10.15 6.28
CA GLN A 38 8.77 -9.37 5.43
C GLN A 38 9.50 -8.83 4.18
N PRO A 39 9.17 -9.30 2.96
CA PRO A 39 9.78 -8.78 1.74
C PRO A 39 9.22 -7.40 1.39
N TYR A 40 9.97 -6.63 0.60
CA TYR A 40 9.54 -5.36 0.04
C TYR A 40 9.72 -5.33 -1.48
N TRP A 41 8.86 -4.59 -2.16
CA TRP A 41 8.99 -4.34 -3.60
C TRP A 41 9.73 -3.03 -3.84
N ASN A 42 11.02 -3.09 -4.19
CA ASN A 42 11.76 -1.91 -4.63
C ASN A 42 11.21 -1.40 -5.97
N TRP A 43 10.37 -0.36 -5.93
CA TRP A 43 9.70 0.22 -7.10
C TRP A 43 10.67 0.58 -8.23
N ALA A 44 11.84 1.11 -7.86
CA ALA A 44 12.84 1.62 -8.79
C ALA A 44 13.70 0.54 -9.44
N LYS A 45 13.57 -0.73 -9.02
CA LYS A 45 14.43 -1.82 -9.49
C LYS A 45 14.04 -2.34 -10.87
N TYR A 46 12.74 -2.42 -11.16
CA TYR A 46 12.22 -3.03 -12.38
C TYR A 46 11.31 -2.04 -13.13
N ALA A 47 11.88 -1.36 -14.14
CA ALA A 47 11.08 -0.51 -15.02
C ALA A 47 10.05 -1.33 -15.81
N ASP A 48 10.40 -2.57 -16.18
CA ASP A 48 9.47 -3.59 -16.68
C ASP A 48 8.99 -4.46 -15.51
N ILE A 49 7.94 -3.99 -14.83
CA ILE A 49 7.36 -4.69 -13.68
C ILE A 49 6.57 -5.92 -14.11
N ILE A 50 5.96 -5.92 -15.30
CA ILE A 50 5.15 -7.02 -15.83
C ILE A 50 5.98 -8.32 -15.90
N ASN A 51 7.22 -8.23 -16.36
CA ASN A 51 8.13 -9.38 -16.46
C ASN A 51 9.08 -9.51 -15.25
N SER A 52 8.86 -8.75 -14.18
CA SER A 52 9.68 -8.82 -12.97
C SER A 52 9.45 -10.14 -12.21
N PRO A 53 10.37 -10.53 -11.30
CA PRO A 53 10.14 -11.68 -10.41
C PRO A 53 8.88 -11.59 -9.55
N ILE A 54 8.26 -10.41 -9.43
CA ILE A 54 7.02 -10.22 -8.67
C ILE A 54 5.80 -10.66 -9.50
N PHE A 55 5.84 -10.48 -10.83
CA PHE A 55 4.67 -10.62 -11.72
C PHE A 55 4.88 -11.54 -12.93
N ASN A 56 6.00 -12.25 -13.03
CA ASN A 56 6.26 -13.17 -14.14
C ASN A 56 5.33 -14.41 -14.14
N GLY A 57 4.57 -14.65 -13.05
CA GLY A 57 3.58 -15.71 -12.94
C GLY A 57 4.15 -17.11 -12.69
N ASP A 58 5.45 -17.21 -12.39
CA ASP A 58 6.05 -18.47 -11.95
C ASP A 58 5.69 -18.81 -10.50
N GLU A 59 6.18 -19.95 -10.02
CA GLU A 59 5.93 -20.47 -8.66
C GLU A 59 6.57 -19.64 -7.52
N TRP A 60 7.50 -18.73 -7.84
CA TRP A 60 8.21 -17.86 -6.89
C TRP A 60 7.67 -16.42 -6.88
N SER A 61 6.80 -16.11 -7.83
CA SER A 61 6.17 -14.80 -7.98
C SER A 61 5.01 -14.58 -7.01
N MET A 62 4.54 -13.34 -6.93
CA MET A 62 3.25 -13.02 -6.33
C MET A 62 2.11 -13.25 -7.32
N SER A 63 2.23 -14.24 -8.20
CA SER A 63 1.40 -14.49 -9.38
C SER A 63 1.54 -13.45 -10.49
N GLY A 64 0.96 -13.77 -11.64
CA GLY A 64 1.11 -12.97 -12.85
C GLY A 64 0.25 -11.70 -12.90
N ASN A 65 0.24 -11.08 -14.09
CA ASN A 65 -0.81 -10.16 -14.46
C ASN A 65 -2.16 -10.89 -14.63
N GLY A 66 -3.27 -10.14 -14.69
CA GLY A 66 -4.56 -10.67 -15.08
C GLY A 66 -4.58 -11.04 -16.57
N ASP A 67 -5.43 -12.00 -16.93
CA ASP A 67 -5.66 -12.36 -18.34
C ASP A 67 -6.08 -11.11 -19.14
N PRO A 68 -5.61 -10.95 -20.40
CA PRO A 68 -5.98 -9.80 -21.22
C PRO A 68 -7.48 -9.77 -21.50
N VAL A 69 -8.12 -8.62 -21.29
CA VAL A 69 -9.57 -8.41 -21.55
C VAL A 69 -9.84 -7.61 -22.83
N GLY A 70 -8.80 -7.34 -23.62
CA GLY A 70 -8.87 -6.43 -24.77
C GLY A 70 -8.92 -4.96 -24.34
N ALA A 71 -9.34 -4.10 -25.26
CA ALA A 71 -9.39 -2.66 -25.03
C ALA A 71 -10.43 -2.30 -23.96
N HIS A 72 -9.98 -1.65 -22.90
CA HIS A 72 -10.80 -1.13 -21.82
C HIS A 72 -10.30 0.26 -21.40
N ALA A 73 -11.12 1.00 -20.68
CA ALA A 73 -10.80 2.35 -20.25
C ALA A 73 -9.78 2.35 -19.11
N GLY A 74 -8.93 3.39 -19.13
CA GLY A 74 -8.13 3.79 -17.98
C GLY A 74 -9.01 4.39 -16.86
N THR A 75 -8.38 5.07 -15.90
CA THR A 75 -9.10 5.79 -14.84
C THR A 75 -8.51 7.16 -14.57
N SER A 76 -9.30 8.02 -13.92
CA SER A 76 -8.90 9.37 -13.52
C SER A 76 -8.84 9.43 -12.00
N LEU A 77 -7.66 9.64 -11.44
CA LEU A 77 -7.48 9.79 -9.98
C LEU A 77 -7.78 11.21 -9.48
N GLY A 78 -7.94 12.15 -10.42
CA GLY A 78 -8.20 13.56 -10.16
C GLY A 78 -7.91 14.41 -11.40
N PRO A 79 -8.16 15.72 -11.34
CA PRO A 79 -7.78 16.64 -12.41
C PRO A 79 -6.30 16.48 -12.78
N GLY A 80 -6.00 16.27 -14.07
CA GLY A 80 -4.62 16.07 -14.55
C GLY A 80 -3.98 14.73 -14.21
N GLN A 81 -4.69 13.79 -13.59
CA GLN A 81 -4.17 12.48 -13.15
C GLN A 81 -4.85 11.33 -13.91
N GLN A 82 -4.64 11.30 -15.23
CA GLN A 82 -5.16 10.23 -16.10
C GLN A 82 -4.20 9.05 -16.13
N LEU A 83 -4.72 7.87 -15.79
CA LEU A 83 -3.99 6.60 -15.82
C LEU A 83 -4.46 5.78 -17.04
N PRO A 84 -3.56 5.38 -17.95
CA PRO A 84 -3.92 4.46 -19.03
C PRO A 84 -4.27 3.05 -18.51
N ALA A 85 -5.13 2.35 -19.25
CA ALA A 85 -5.33 0.90 -19.12
C ALA A 85 -4.01 0.14 -19.33
N GLY A 86 -3.80 -0.89 -18.53
CA GLY A 86 -2.73 -1.86 -18.72
C GLY A 86 -3.12 -2.96 -19.71
N PRO A 87 -2.23 -3.96 -19.89
CA PRO A 87 -2.44 -5.08 -20.80
C PRO A 87 -3.25 -6.24 -20.21
N GLY A 88 -3.66 -6.16 -18.93
CA GLY A 88 -4.38 -7.20 -18.20
C GLY A 88 -5.87 -6.89 -18.11
N GLY A 89 -6.37 -6.78 -16.87
CA GLY A 89 -7.75 -6.47 -16.49
C GLY A 89 -8.58 -7.68 -16.06
N GLY A 90 -8.16 -8.88 -16.46
CA GLY A 90 -8.81 -10.14 -16.17
C GLY A 90 -8.43 -10.73 -14.82
N CYS A 91 -8.89 -11.97 -14.59
CA CYS A 91 -8.47 -12.76 -13.44
C CYS A 91 -6.99 -13.14 -13.56
N VAL A 92 -6.29 -13.23 -12.44
CA VAL A 92 -4.97 -13.82 -12.35
C VAL A 92 -5.11 -15.35 -12.46
N THR A 93 -4.48 -15.96 -13.46
CA THR A 93 -4.60 -17.40 -13.76
C THR A 93 -3.29 -18.19 -13.62
N LYS A 94 -2.18 -17.51 -13.31
CA LYS A 94 -0.83 -18.10 -13.20
C LYS A 94 -0.13 -17.71 -11.90
N GLY A 95 0.59 -18.66 -11.32
CA GLY A 95 1.35 -18.50 -10.08
C GLY A 95 0.57 -18.87 -8.81
N PRO A 96 1.17 -18.69 -7.62
CA PRO A 96 0.66 -19.23 -6.35
C PRO A 96 -0.73 -18.75 -5.91
N PHE A 97 -1.17 -17.59 -6.39
CA PHE A 97 -2.42 -16.91 -6.05
C PHE A 97 -3.46 -16.98 -7.19
N ALA A 98 -3.27 -17.81 -8.21
CA ALA A 98 -4.22 -17.98 -9.32
C ALA A 98 -5.63 -18.41 -8.86
N ASN A 99 -5.70 -19.15 -7.75
CA ASN A 99 -6.96 -19.60 -7.15
C ASN A 99 -7.39 -18.77 -5.92
N LEU A 100 -6.76 -17.60 -5.70
CA LEU A 100 -7.14 -16.72 -4.60
C LEU A 100 -8.57 -16.20 -4.83
N THR A 101 -9.44 -16.42 -3.84
CA THR A 101 -10.80 -15.90 -3.84
C THR A 101 -10.85 -14.64 -2.99
N VAL A 102 -11.24 -13.53 -3.60
CA VAL A 102 -11.50 -12.26 -2.92
C VAL A 102 -12.94 -12.28 -2.41
N HIS A 103 -13.13 -12.11 -1.11
CA HIS A 103 -14.45 -12.18 -0.46
C HIS A 103 -15.07 -10.82 -0.15
N LEU A 104 -14.26 -9.79 0.12
CA LEU A 104 -14.74 -8.48 0.57
C LEU A 104 -14.70 -7.45 -0.58
N GLY A 105 -15.42 -6.35 -0.41
CA GLY A 105 -15.55 -5.31 -1.43
C GLY A 105 -16.21 -5.81 -2.74
N PRO A 106 -16.09 -5.05 -3.84
CA PRO A 106 -15.49 -3.72 -3.90
C PRO A 106 -16.33 -2.66 -3.16
N ILE A 107 -15.71 -1.56 -2.75
CA ILE A 107 -16.34 -0.34 -2.21
C ILE A 107 -16.12 0.82 -3.18
N MET A 108 -14.87 1.02 -3.61
CA MET A 108 -14.44 2.09 -4.50
C MET A 108 -13.58 1.50 -5.62
N GLY A 109 -14.14 0.55 -6.37
CA GLY A 109 -13.48 -0.04 -7.53
C GLY A 109 -13.22 1.01 -8.61
N THR A 110 -12.00 1.01 -9.17
CA THR A 110 -11.54 2.00 -10.15
C THR A 110 -11.37 1.46 -11.57
N MET A 111 -11.53 0.15 -11.75
CA MET A 111 -11.48 -0.55 -13.04
C MET A 111 -12.66 -0.16 -13.94
N ASP A 112 -12.49 -0.29 -15.26
CA ASP A 112 -13.55 -0.01 -16.25
C ASP A 112 -14.84 -0.80 -15.91
N PRO A 113 -15.98 -0.13 -15.69
CA PRO A 113 -17.26 -0.79 -15.41
C PRO A 113 -17.68 -1.83 -16.47
N LYS A 114 -17.19 -1.71 -17.71
CA LYS A 114 -17.44 -2.69 -18.78
C LYS A 114 -16.90 -4.08 -18.47
N LEU A 115 -15.94 -4.20 -17.55
CA LEU A 115 -15.40 -5.49 -17.12
C LEU A 115 -16.36 -6.30 -16.25
N GLY A 116 -17.51 -5.72 -15.86
CA GLY A 116 -18.58 -6.44 -15.18
C GLY A 116 -18.19 -7.00 -13.82
N ILE A 117 -17.30 -6.32 -13.10
CA ILE A 117 -16.89 -6.71 -11.75
C ILE A 117 -18.10 -6.64 -10.83
N LYS A 118 -18.42 -7.76 -10.19
CA LYS A 118 -19.61 -7.91 -9.34
C LYS A 118 -19.54 -6.97 -8.14
N ALA A 119 -20.53 -6.08 -8.02
CA ALA A 119 -20.70 -5.23 -6.85
C ALA A 119 -20.94 -6.06 -5.58
N ASN A 120 -20.48 -5.54 -4.43
CA ASN A 120 -20.73 -6.20 -3.15
C ASN A 120 -22.24 -6.19 -2.82
N PRO A 121 -22.82 -7.27 -2.28
CA PRO A 121 -24.23 -7.28 -1.87
C PRO A 121 -24.53 -6.34 -0.70
N ARG A 122 -23.51 -5.85 0.02
CA ARG A 122 -23.62 -4.80 1.03
C ARG A 122 -22.85 -3.56 0.58
N SER A 123 -23.47 -2.39 0.71
CA SER A 123 -22.84 -1.10 0.35
C SER A 123 -21.62 -0.75 1.21
N ASP A 124 -21.48 -1.36 2.38
CA ASP A 124 -20.32 -1.22 3.27
C ASP A 124 -19.14 -2.14 2.90
N GLY A 125 -19.29 -2.99 1.87
CA GLY A 125 -18.26 -3.89 1.39
C GLY A 125 -18.02 -5.14 2.24
N PHE A 126 -18.77 -5.34 3.33
CA PHE A 126 -18.60 -6.48 4.24
C PHE A 126 -19.40 -7.73 3.84
N GLY A 127 -20.19 -7.66 2.77
CA GLY A 127 -20.92 -8.83 2.28
C GLY A 127 -19.97 -9.82 1.63
N ASP A 128 -20.22 -11.12 1.81
CA ASP A 128 -19.49 -12.15 1.09
C ASP A 128 -19.74 -12.02 -0.42
N ASN A 129 -18.67 -11.75 -1.16
CA ASN A 129 -18.69 -11.46 -2.59
C ASN A 129 -17.54 -12.20 -3.30
N PRO A 130 -17.56 -13.55 -3.31
CA PRO A 130 -16.47 -14.37 -3.84
C PRO A 130 -16.27 -14.09 -5.33
N ARG A 131 -15.02 -13.76 -5.69
CA ARG A 131 -14.57 -13.53 -7.07
C ARG A 131 -13.06 -13.74 -7.17
N CYS A 132 -12.55 -13.88 -8.38
CA CYS A 132 -11.11 -14.03 -8.62
C CYS A 132 -10.35 -12.76 -8.25
N LEU A 133 -9.07 -12.91 -7.91
CA LEU A 133 -8.11 -11.81 -7.94
C LEU A 133 -7.96 -11.29 -9.38
N ARG A 134 -8.08 -9.97 -9.60
CA ARG A 134 -7.86 -9.33 -10.90
C ARG A 134 -6.71 -8.34 -10.82
N ARG A 135 -5.95 -8.25 -11.91
CA ARG A 135 -4.82 -7.32 -12.03
C ARG A 135 -4.76 -6.70 -13.40
N ASP A 136 -4.28 -5.46 -13.44
CA ASP A 136 -3.97 -4.76 -14.67
C ASP A 136 -2.57 -4.13 -14.56
N VAL A 137 -1.58 -5.01 -14.34
CA VAL A 137 -0.20 -4.63 -14.04
C VAL A 137 0.37 -3.84 -15.21
N SER A 138 0.86 -2.63 -14.93
CA SER A 138 1.31 -1.68 -15.94
C SER A 138 2.69 -1.11 -15.60
N ASN A 139 3.51 -1.00 -16.63
CA ASN A 139 4.85 -0.39 -16.54
C ASN A 139 4.80 1.14 -16.43
N PHE A 140 3.62 1.77 -16.53
CA PHE A 140 3.46 3.23 -16.59
C PHE A 140 4.16 3.94 -15.42
N PHE A 141 3.83 3.59 -14.18
CA PHE A 141 4.46 4.23 -13.01
C PHE A 141 5.93 3.87 -12.85
N THR A 142 6.32 2.61 -13.05
CA THR A 142 7.72 2.18 -12.89
C THR A 142 8.65 2.76 -13.94
N LYS A 143 8.13 3.14 -15.12
CA LYS A 143 8.91 3.82 -16.16
C LYS A 143 9.00 5.32 -15.98
N ASP A 144 7.97 5.97 -15.45
CA ASP A 144 7.86 7.43 -15.52
C ASP A 144 7.91 8.15 -14.16
N TYR A 145 7.50 7.47 -13.07
CA TYR A 145 7.25 8.12 -11.77
C TYR A 145 7.85 7.41 -10.54
N LEU A 146 8.30 6.16 -10.67
CA LEU A 146 8.91 5.38 -9.59
C LEU A 146 10.38 5.04 -9.88
N ARG A 147 11.06 5.84 -10.69
CA ARG A 147 12.47 5.60 -11.06
C ARG A 147 13.40 5.94 -9.89
N PRO A 148 14.67 5.49 -9.92
CA PRO A 148 15.62 5.79 -8.83
C PRO A 148 15.71 7.28 -8.47
N GLN A 149 15.69 8.17 -9.48
CA GLN A 149 15.71 9.62 -9.27
C GLN A 149 14.45 10.15 -8.59
N ASP A 150 13.28 9.58 -8.86
CA ASP A 150 12.01 10.04 -8.28
C ASP A 150 11.95 9.65 -6.80
N VAL A 151 12.36 8.41 -6.49
CA VAL A 151 12.49 7.91 -5.11
C VAL A 151 13.52 8.74 -4.32
N LEU A 152 14.70 9.00 -4.89
CA LEU A 152 15.73 9.82 -4.24
C LEU A 152 15.25 11.26 -4.03
N ALA A 153 14.66 11.87 -5.05
CA ALA A 153 14.13 13.24 -4.95
C ALA A 153 13.13 13.34 -3.79
N HIS A 154 12.20 12.39 -3.68
CA HIS A 154 11.22 12.38 -2.59
C HIS A 154 11.87 12.25 -1.20
N ILE A 155 12.89 11.41 -1.03
CA ILE A 155 13.63 11.28 0.24
C ILE A 155 14.27 12.60 0.64
N THR A 156 14.84 13.32 -0.31
CA THR A 156 15.62 14.53 -0.02
C THR A 156 14.80 15.83 0.01
N ALA A 157 13.56 15.82 -0.50
CA ALA A 157 12.76 17.03 -0.68
C ALA A 157 12.09 17.55 0.60
N ALA A 158 11.82 16.68 1.59
CA ALA A 158 11.06 17.03 2.78
C ALA A 158 11.93 17.02 4.04
N SER A 159 11.84 18.09 4.84
CA SER A 159 12.46 18.18 6.17
C SER A 159 11.51 17.83 7.31
N THR A 160 10.19 17.75 7.06
CA THR A 160 9.16 17.38 8.05
C THR A 160 8.40 16.14 7.60
N ILE A 161 7.88 15.38 8.56
CA ILE A 161 7.09 14.17 8.27
C ILE A 161 5.77 14.52 7.58
N GLY A 162 5.13 15.65 7.92
CA GLY A 162 3.88 16.08 7.27
C GLY A 162 4.07 16.25 5.77
N LYS A 163 5.08 17.03 5.36
CA LYS A 163 5.38 17.19 3.92
C LYS A 163 5.74 15.87 3.25
N PHE A 164 6.55 15.04 3.90
CA PHE A 164 6.97 13.75 3.38
C PHE A 164 5.80 12.80 3.14
N GLN A 165 4.92 12.61 4.13
CA GLN A 165 3.79 11.68 4.01
C GLN A 165 2.70 12.21 3.08
N ASP A 166 2.48 13.54 3.06
CA ASP A 166 1.47 14.15 2.19
C ASP A 166 1.90 13.96 0.73
N SER A 167 3.17 14.28 0.42
CA SER A 167 3.70 14.12 -0.94
C SER A 167 3.75 12.67 -1.41
N LEU A 168 3.87 11.73 -0.47
CA LEU A 168 3.90 10.30 -0.73
C LEU A 168 2.52 9.77 -1.14
N GLN A 169 1.46 10.29 -0.51
CA GLN A 169 0.09 9.81 -0.64
C GLN A 169 -0.73 10.58 -1.69
N ALA A 170 -0.47 11.87 -1.90
CA ALA A 170 -1.24 12.70 -2.81
C ALA A 170 -0.41 13.85 -3.38
N GLN A 171 -0.60 14.10 -4.68
CA GLN A 171 0.01 15.22 -5.39
C GLN A 171 -1.02 15.87 -6.31
N PRO A 172 -1.54 17.07 -5.97
CA PRO A 172 -2.52 17.74 -6.81
C PRO A 172 -2.00 17.92 -8.24
N ASN A 173 -2.81 17.50 -9.23
CA ASN A 173 -2.51 17.62 -10.65
C ASN A 173 -1.23 16.88 -11.11
N ALA A 174 -0.71 15.92 -10.35
CA ALA A 174 0.48 15.14 -10.71
C ALA A 174 0.40 13.67 -10.26
N LEU A 175 1.05 12.79 -11.00
CA LEU A 175 1.11 11.33 -10.75
C LEU A 175 2.37 10.91 -9.95
N THR A 176 2.98 11.86 -9.24
CA THR A 176 4.27 11.68 -8.55
C THR A 176 4.15 11.13 -7.12
N ALA A 177 2.94 10.89 -6.62
CA ALA A 177 2.72 10.26 -5.32
C ALA A 177 3.11 8.76 -5.37
N LEU A 178 4.23 8.39 -4.73
CA LEU A 178 4.80 7.05 -4.88
C LEU A 178 3.89 5.94 -4.30
N HIS A 179 3.12 6.24 -3.25
CA HIS A 179 2.12 5.29 -2.70
C HIS A 179 1.04 4.97 -3.73
N VAL A 180 0.50 6.01 -4.38
CA VAL A 180 -0.47 5.86 -5.47
C VAL A 180 0.16 5.08 -6.61
N GLY A 181 1.37 5.45 -7.03
CA GLY A 181 2.07 4.78 -8.12
C GLY A 181 2.28 3.29 -7.86
N GLY A 182 2.62 2.89 -6.63
CA GLY A 182 2.75 1.49 -6.27
C GLY A 182 1.43 0.72 -6.36
N HIS A 183 0.35 1.21 -5.76
CA HIS A 183 -0.97 0.57 -5.88
C HIS A 183 -1.43 0.45 -7.33
N TYR A 184 -1.35 1.53 -8.11
CA TYR A 184 -1.85 1.57 -9.49
C TYR A 184 -0.86 1.03 -10.54
N SER A 185 0.35 0.60 -10.14
CA SER A 185 1.19 -0.26 -11.00
C SER A 185 0.66 -1.69 -11.05
N ILE A 186 -0.07 -2.12 -10.03
CA ILE A 186 -0.71 -3.45 -9.90
C ILE A 186 -2.15 -3.37 -10.40
N TRP A 187 -2.85 -2.35 -9.90
CA TRP A 187 -4.24 -2.02 -10.18
C TRP A 187 -5.17 -3.24 -10.05
N GLY A 188 -6.27 -3.29 -10.82
CA GLY A 188 -7.22 -4.40 -10.75
C GLY A 188 -8.16 -4.36 -9.56
N ASP A 189 -8.67 -5.52 -9.19
CA ASP A 189 -9.59 -5.73 -8.08
C ASP A 189 -9.03 -6.85 -7.19
N PRO A 190 -8.63 -6.53 -5.94
CA PRO A 190 -8.95 -5.31 -5.20
C PRO A 190 -7.86 -4.22 -5.23
N GLY A 191 -6.77 -4.38 -5.99
CA GLY A 191 -5.58 -3.51 -5.91
C GLY A 191 -5.85 -2.02 -6.18
N GLY A 192 -6.85 -1.71 -7.01
CA GLY A 192 -7.32 -0.34 -7.32
C GLY A 192 -8.33 0.26 -6.35
N ASP A 193 -8.69 -0.43 -5.26
CA ASP A 193 -9.70 0.00 -4.30
C ASP A 193 -9.05 0.23 -2.93
N VAL A 194 -8.96 1.50 -2.53
CA VAL A 194 -8.30 1.96 -1.29
C VAL A 194 -8.85 1.34 0.00
N TYR A 195 -10.06 0.78 -0.02
CA TYR A 195 -10.65 0.17 1.16
C TYR A 195 -10.28 -1.31 1.32
N VAL A 196 -10.01 -2.00 0.21
CA VAL A 196 -9.82 -3.46 0.14
C VAL A 196 -8.50 -3.89 -0.50
N SER A 197 -7.61 -2.94 -0.83
CA SER A 197 -6.28 -3.22 -1.38
C SER A 197 -5.44 -4.24 -0.61
N PRO A 198 -5.57 -4.46 0.72
CA PRO A 198 -4.82 -5.53 1.41
C PRO A 198 -5.16 -6.96 0.98
N ALA A 199 -6.28 -7.17 0.28
CA ALA A 199 -6.63 -8.48 -0.28
C ALA A 199 -5.86 -8.78 -1.59
N GLU A 200 -5.09 -7.82 -2.12
CA GLU A 200 -4.09 -8.04 -3.17
C GLU A 200 -2.75 -8.42 -2.50
N PRO A 201 -2.19 -9.63 -2.74
CA PRO A 201 -0.98 -10.10 -2.04
C PRO A 201 0.24 -9.18 -2.12
N VAL A 202 0.42 -8.43 -3.21
CA VAL A 202 1.54 -7.50 -3.39
C VAL A 202 1.40 -6.24 -2.52
N PHE A 203 0.23 -5.98 -1.91
CA PHE A 203 0.03 -4.94 -0.89
C PHE A 203 1.14 -4.98 0.17
N TRP A 204 1.44 -6.18 0.67
CA TRP A 204 2.39 -6.38 1.77
C TRP A 204 3.83 -6.04 1.37
N LEU A 205 4.19 -6.29 0.10
CA LEU A 205 5.49 -5.91 -0.47
C LEU A 205 5.56 -4.41 -0.76
N HIS A 206 4.46 -3.84 -1.27
CA HIS A 206 4.34 -2.40 -1.52
C HIS A 206 4.49 -1.61 -0.22
N HIS A 207 3.77 -1.97 0.84
CA HIS A 207 3.86 -1.30 2.13
C HIS A 207 5.18 -1.60 2.87
N GLY A 208 5.81 -2.75 2.63
CA GLY A 208 7.21 -2.98 3.02
C GLY A 208 8.16 -1.95 2.41
N GLN A 209 7.95 -1.56 1.15
CA GLN A 209 8.74 -0.51 0.50
C GLN A 209 8.33 0.90 0.96
N ILE A 210 7.07 1.17 1.27
CA ILE A 210 6.64 2.43 1.92
C ILE A 210 7.37 2.61 3.25
N ASP A 211 7.41 1.56 4.07
CA ASP A 211 8.11 1.62 5.35
C ASP A 211 9.63 1.76 5.19
N ARG A 212 10.22 1.02 4.24
CA ARG A 212 11.63 1.18 3.85
C ARG A 212 11.95 2.60 3.40
N HIS A 213 11.08 3.21 2.59
CA HIS A 213 11.25 4.58 2.08
C HIS A 213 11.24 5.61 3.21
N TRP A 214 10.35 5.44 4.18
CA TRP A 214 10.33 6.28 5.39
C TRP A 214 11.53 6.03 6.30
N TRP A 215 11.95 4.77 6.46
CA TRP A 215 13.17 4.42 7.17
C TRP A 215 14.39 5.10 6.54
N MET A 216 14.51 5.12 5.20
CA MET A 216 15.58 5.84 4.50
C MET A 216 15.50 7.35 4.76
N TRP A 217 14.31 7.95 4.63
CA TRP A 217 14.10 9.38 4.93
C TRP A 217 14.46 9.76 6.36
N ALA A 218 14.14 8.91 7.34
CA ALA A 218 14.44 9.17 8.73
C ALA A 218 15.93 9.06 9.04
N ASN A 219 16.68 8.24 8.28
CA ASN A 219 18.06 7.88 8.58
C ASN A 219 19.14 8.48 7.66
N TYR A 220 18.82 9.04 6.49
CA TYR A 220 19.85 9.51 5.55
C TYR A 220 20.67 10.72 6.05
N LEU A 221 20.17 11.45 7.05
CA LEU A 221 20.89 12.54 7.72
C LEU A 221 21.13 12.18 9.17
N GLU A 222 22.32 11.66 9.49
CA GLU A 222 22.71 11.22 10.84
C GLU A 222 22.38 12.25 11.92
N ALA A 223 22.74 13.53 11.69
CA ALA A 223 22.48 14.62 12.62
C ALA A 223 20.98 14.90 12.88
N GLN A 224 20.08 14.40 12.03
CA GLN A 224 18.63 14.60 12.14
C GLN A 224 17.86 13.33 12.51
N VAL A 225 18.52 12.17 12.66
CA VAL A 225 17.86 10.89 12.96
C VAL A 225 16.90 11.02 14.13
N LYS A 226 17.40 11.50 15.28
CA LYS A 226 16.59 11.66 16.51
C LYS A 226 15.36 12.54 16.30
N THR A 227 15.49 13.61 15.54
CA THR A 227 14.37 14.53 15.26
C THR A 227 13.38 13.87 14.29
N ARG A 228 13.85 13.25 13.20
CA ARG A 228 13.00 12.64 12.18
C ARG A 228 12.24 11.41 12.67
N THR A 229 12.88 10.58 13.51
CA THR A 229 12.25 9.43 14.17
C THR A 229 11.38 9.84 15.37
N SER A 230 11.15 11.13 15.61
CA SER A 230 10.22 11.62 16.64
C SER A 230 9.09 12.49 16.09
N MET A 231 9.00 12.65 14.77
CA MET A 231 7.99 13.51 14.14
C MET A 231 6.64 12.80 14.01
N TYR A 232 5.57 13.56 14.24
CA TYR A 232 4.19 13.13 14.10
C TYR A 232 3.32 14.33 13.77
N GLU A 233 2.68 14.35 12.60
CA GLU A 233 2.00 15.54 12.08
C GLU A 233 0.82 15.13 11.20
N GLY A 234 -0.28 15.86 11.27
CA GLY A 234 -1.47 15.65 10.43
C GLY A 234 -2.78 15.61 11.22
N GLY A 235 -3.88 15.47 10.48
CA GLY A 235 -5.21 15.25 11.04
C GLY A 235 -5.46 13.79 11.42
N THR A 236 -6.70 13.49 11.83
CA THR A 236 -7.15 12.15 12.27
C THR A 236 -8.17 11.52 11.33
N ASN A 237 -8.65 12.25 10.32
CA ASN A 237 -9.58 11.72 9.34
C ASN A 237 -9.43 12.41 7.97
N TRP A 238 -9.13 11.66 6.92
CA TRP A 238 -8.94 12.22 5.56
C TRP A 238 -10.22 12.78 4.93
N MET A 239 -11.41 12.38 5.40
CA MET A 239 -12.70 12.88 4.92
C MET A 239 -13.05 14.22 5.57
N ASN A 240 -12.31 14.62 6.60
CA ASN A 240 -12.51 15.87 7.31
C ASN A 240 -11.18 16.65 7.38
N PRO A 241 -10.96 17.61 6.47
CA PRO A 241 -9.78 18.47 6.47
C PRO A 241 -9.57 19.24 7.78
N ASN A 242 -10.63 19.45 8.56
CA ASN A 242 -10.61 20.12 9.87
C ASN A 242 -10.64 19.14 11.05
N SER A 243 -10.29 17.87 10.82
CA SER A 243 -10.18 16.88 11.89
C SER A 243 -9.15 17.29 12.95
N ALA A 244 -9.33 16.79 14.17
CA ALA A 244 -8.39 17.05 15.24
C ALA A 244 -6.98 16.60 14.84
N LYS A 245 -5.96 17.37 15.26
CA LYS A 245 -4.56 16.97 15.09
C LYS A 245 -4.30 15.68 15.85
N GLY A 246 -3.66 14.73 15.19
CA GLY A 246 -3.23 13.49 15.84
C GLY A 246 -2.18 13.78 16.92
N LYS A 247 -2.14 12.93 17.94
CA LYS A 247 -1.15 12.96 19.02
C LYS A 247 -0.34 11.66 19.02
N PRO A 248 0.95 11.69 19.38
CA PRO A 248 1.75 10.48 19.54
C PRO A 248 1.21 9.48 20.58
N THR A 249 0.32 9.93 21.47
CA THR A 249 -0.34 9.09 22.48
C THR A 249 -1.65 8.47 22.01
N ASP A 250 -2.11 8.76 20.79
CA ASP A 250 -3.36 8.21 20.28
C ASP A 250 -3.23 6.71 20.07
N ALA A 251 -4.27 5.96 20.47
CA ALA A 251 -4.33 4.52 20.32
C ALA A 251 -4.42 4.12 18.84
N GLN A 252 -3.60 3.15 18.44
CA GLN A 252 -3.63 2.55 17.11
C GLN A 252 -4.32 1.20 17.17
N TRP A 253 -5.43 1.12 16.45
CA TRP A 253 -6.26 -0.07 16.39
C TRP A 253 -5.91 -0.89 15.15
N LEU A 254 -5.71 -2.19 15.33
CA LEU A 254 -5.67 -3.18 14.26
C LEU A 254 -6.87 -4.13 14.33
N ASP A 255 -7.72 -3.97 15.36
CA ASP A 255 -8.91 -4.79 15.58
C ASP A 255 -8.59 -6.29 15.52
N VAL A 256 -9.24 -7.02 14.61
CA VAL A 256 -9.16 -8.48 14.51
C VAL A 256 -7.81 -9.00 14.03
N VAL A 257 -6.95 -8.15 13.47
CA VAL A 257 -5.61 -8.57 13.01
C VAL A 257 -4.51 -8.22 14.01
N ALA A 258 -4.85 -7.62 15.15
CA ALA A 258 -3.87 -7.28 16.18
C ALA A 258 -3.33 -8.56 16.83
N PRO A 259 -1.99 -8.72 16.97
CA PRO A 259 -1.44 -9.78 17.79
C PRO A 259 -1.94 -9.70 19.23
N ALA A 260 -1.98 -10.84 19.93
CA ALA A 260 -2.56 -10.94 21.27
C ALA A 260 -1.97 -9.87 22.22
N GLY A 261 -2.86 -9.06 22.82
CA GLY A 261 -2.48 -7.99 23.75
C GLY A 261 -1.82 -6.76 23.10
N LYS A 262 -1.84 -6.63 21.77
CA LYS A 262 -1.22 -5.51 21.04
C LYS A 262 -2.23 -4.57 20.39
N ASN A 263 -3.54 -4.76 20.58
CA ASN A 263 -4.53 -3.80 20.06
C ASN A 263 -4.52 -2.50 20.88
N GLY A 264 -4.64 -1.34 20.22
CA GLY A 264 -4.77 -0.04 20.91
C GLY A 264 -3.47 0.53 21.50
N LEU A 265 -2.30 0.08 21.03
CA LEU A 265 -1.01 0.65 21.46
C LEU A 265 -0.85 2.10 20.96
N ALA A 266 -0.17 2.94 21.73
CA ALA A 266 0.04 4.35 21.38
C ALA A 266 0.95 4.51 20.14
N SER A 267 0.65 5.50 19.30
CA SER A 267 1.42 5.78 18.06
C SER A 267 2.93 5.87 18.27
N ASN A 268 3.36 6.46 19.40
CA ASN A 268 4.77 6.66 19.75
C ASN A 268 5.57 5.34 19.89
N GLN A 269 4.90 4.20 20.04
CA GLN A 269 5.57 2.90 20.04
C GLN A 269 6.05 2.47 18.65
N PHE A 270 5.60 3.12 17.59
CA PHE A 270 5.85 2.69 16.20
C PHE A 270 6.84 3.57 15.44
N PHE A 271 7.48 4.50 16.13
CA PHE A 271 8.32 5.53 15.52
C PHE A 271 9.66 4.98 15.02
N SER A 272 10.21 3.98 15.71
CA SER A 272 11.49 3.35 15.39
C SER A 272 11.31 1.88 15.03
N THR A 273 12.01 1.41 14.01
CA THR A 273 12.04 -0.02 13.64
C THR A 273 12.82 -0.88 14.65
N THR A 274 13.45 -0.27 15.65
CA THR A 274 14.26 -0.93 16.70
C THR A 274 13.80 -0.59 18.12
N ALA A 275 12.54 -0.15 18.28
CA ALA A 275 11.93 0.08 19.58
C ALA A 275 10.46 -0.38 19.59
N GLY A 276 9.85 -0.38 20.78
CA GLY A 276 8.48 -0.86 20.94
C GLY A 276 8.38 -2.34 20.57
N PRO A 277 7.41 -2.76 19.73
CA PRO A 277 7.30 -4.14 19.27
C PRO A 277 8.30 -4.51 18.16
N PHE A 278 9.09 -3.56 17.65
CA PHE A 278 9.91 -3.75 16.45
C PHE A 278 11.39 -3.98 16.78
N CYS A 279 12.02 -4.86 15.99
CA CYS A 279 13.45 -5.10 16.01
C CYS A 279 13.94 -5.53 14.63
N TYR A 280 13.92 -4.60 13.67
CA TYR A 280 14.33 -4.85 12.29
C TYR A 280 15.01 -3.64 11.64
N VAL A 281 15.70 -3.91 10.54
CA VAL A 281 16.31 -2.92 9.64
C VAL A 281 16.05 -3.34 8.19
N TYR A 282 16.24 -2.42 7.25
CA TYR A 282 16.23 -2.72 5.83
C TYR A 282 17.67 -2.84 5.31
N ALA A 283 17.90 -3.85 4.47
CA ALA A 283 19.15 -4.04 3.72
C ALA A 283 19.06 -3.47 2.29
#